data_AF-A0A356W594-F1
#
_entry.id   AF-A0A356W594-F1
#
_cell.length_a   1.000
_cell.length_b   1.000
_cell.length_c   1.000
_cell.angle_alpha   90.00
_cell.angle_beta   90.00
_cell.angle_gamma   90.00
#
_symmetry.space_group_name_H-M   'P 1'
#
loop_
_entity.id
_entity.type
_entity.pdbx_description
1 polymer ?
#
loop_
_entity_poly.entity_id
_entity_poly.type
_entity_poly.pdbx_seq_one_letter_code
_entity_poly.pdbx_strand_id
1 'polypeptide(L)'
;FAVVSNPEFLREGAAIKDFKIPDRVVVGTDDERAREVMTELYRPLFLNETPILFTARRTSELIKYAANAFLAVKITFINEMADLCEKVGANVQEVSRGIGLDGRIGKKFLNAGPGYGGSCFPKDTLALTKTANDYNSPVRIVDTVVEVNAARKKAMADKVIAAMGGDVKGKTIGVLGLAFKQNTDDMRD
;
A
#
# COMPACT_ATOMS: atom_id res chain seq x y z
N PHE A 1 2.04 -27.50 20.79
CA PHE A 1 1.36 -26.26 20.33
C PHE A 1 1.49 -26.17 18.82
N ALA A 2 0.67 -25.35 18.14
CA ALA A 2 0.79 -25.07 16.72
C ALA A 2 1.06 -23.57 16.51
N VAL A 3 1.73 -23.20 15.42
CA VAL A 3 1.98 -21.80 15.05
C VAL A 3 1.29 -21.53 13.72
N VAL A 4 0.49 -20.47 13.66
CA VAL A 4 -0.29 -20.08 12.48
C VAL A 4 0.13 -18.68 12.03
N SER A 5 0.21 -18.45 10.72
CA SER A 5 0.37 -17.11 10.15
C SER A 5 -0.98 -16.58 9.70
N ASN A 6 -1.48 -15.52 10.31
CA ASN A 6 -2.77 -14.92 9.98
C ASN A 6 -2.60 -13.41 9.78
N PRO A 7 -2.12 -12.98 8.60
CA PRO A 7 -1.83 -11.58 8.33
C PRO A 7 -3.09 -10.72 8.31
N GLU A 8 -2.96 -9.50 8.77
CA GLU A 8 -4.01 -8.49 8.69
C GLU A 8 -3.97 -7.73 7.35
N PHE A 9 -5.11 -7.22 6.88
CA PHE A 9 -5.20 -6.38 5.67
C PHE A 9 -6.04 -5.12 5.92
N LEU A 10 -5.99 -4.61 7.15
CA LEU A 10 -6.79 -3.50 7.62
C LEU A 10 -6.17 -2.19 7.17
N ARG A 11 -7.02 -1.20 6.90
CA ARG A 11 -6.58 0.17 6.70
C ARG A 11 -6.84 0.96 7.97
N GLU A 12 -5.79 1.64 8.45
CA GLU A 12 -5.92 2.61 9.54
C GLU A 12 -7.00 3.67 9.21
N GLY A 13 -7.80 4.09 10.19
CA GLY A 13 -9.00 4.91 9.97
C GLY A 13 -10.24 4.15 9.45
N ALA A 14 -10.12 2.88 9.04
CA ALA A 14 -11.24 2.01 8.64
C ALA A 14 -11.19 0.61 9.27
N ALA A 15 -10.31 0.41 10.26
CA ALA A 15 -9.94 -0.92 10.76
C ALA A 15 -11.12 -1.75 11.28
N ILE A 16 -12.08 -1.15 11.99
CA ILE A 16 -13.25 -1.87 12.50
C ILE A 16 -14.10 -2.41 11.34
N LYS A 17 -14.33 -1.59 10.30
CA LYS A 17 -15.11 -2.01 9.13
C LYS A 17 -14.37 -3.08 8.34
N ASP A 18 -13.09 -2.86 8.07
CA ASP A 18 -12.25 -3.80 7.33
C ASP A 18 -12.11 -5.14 8.07
N PHE A 19 -12.17 -5.16 9.41
CA PHE A 19 -12.14 -6.39 10.21
C PHE A 19 -13.48 -7.13 10.19
N LYS A 20 -14.60 -6.40 10.28
CA LYS A 20 -15.95 -7.01 10.29
C LYS A 20 -16.38 -7.53 8.92
N ILE A 21 -15.90 -6.90 7.84
CA ILE A 21 -16.27 -7.21 6.46
C ILE A 21 -14.99 -7.17 5.59
N PRO A 22 -14.06 -8.12 5.78
CA PRO A 22 -12.83 -8.12 5.00
C PRO A 22 -13.08 -8.65 3.58
N ASP A 23 -12.27 -8.22 2.61
CA ASP A 23 -12.32 -8.77 1.25
C ASP A 23 -11.97 -10.28 1.24
N ARG A 24 -11.14 -10.73 2.20
CA ARG A 24 -10.72 -12.12 2.45
C ARG A 24 -9.99 -12.25 3.79
N VAL A 25 -9.94 -13.45 4.32
CA VAL A 25 -9.04 -13.85 5.42
C VAL A 25 -7.98 -14.81 4.87
N VAL A 26 -6.71 -14.63 5.26
CA VAL A 26 -5.63 -15.55 4.90
C VAL A 26 -5.12 -16.23 6.17
N VAL A 27 -5.01 -17.56 6.12
CA VAL A 27 -4.52 -18.39 7.22
C VAL A 27 -3.47 -19.37 6.70
N GLY A 28 -2.27 -19.24 7.23
CA GLY A 28 -1.13 -20.10 6.94
C GLY A 28 -0.95 -21.14 8.03
N THR A 29 -1.15 -22.43 7.72
CA THR A 29 -0.89 -23.56 8.63
C THR A 29 -0.78 -24.86 7.84
N ASP A 30 0.10 -25.75 8.30
CA ASP A 30 0.19 -27.14 7.80
C ASP A 30 -0.38 -28.14 8.83
N ASP A 31 -0.85 -27.66 9.99
CA ASP A 31 -1.49 -28.45 11.06
C ASP A 31 -3.02 -28.42 10.86
N GLU A 32 -3.62 -29.60 10.64
CA GLU A 32 -5.05 -29.74 10.36
C GLU A 32 -5.93 -29.39 11.57
N ARG A 33 -5.47 -29.69 12.79
CA ARG A 33 -6.17 -29.29 14.01
C ARG A 33 -6.18 -27.77 14.14
N ALA A 34 -5.08 -27.09 13.80
CA ALA A 34 -5.05 -25.63 13.79
C ALA A 34 -5.99 -25.05 12.72
N ARG A 35 -6.12 -25.71 11.56
CA ARG A 35 -7.09 -25.33 10.52
C ARG A 35 -8.53 -25.39 11.02
N GLU A 36 -8.92 -26.45 11.73
CA GLU A 36 -10.23 -26.57 12.36
C GLU A 36 -10.48 -25.42 13.35
N VAL A 37 -9.54 -25.18 14.27
CA VAL A 37 -9.65 -24.10 15.26
C VAL A 37 -9.80 -22.73 14.61
N MET A 38 -9.03 -22.44 13.56
CA MET A 38 -9.12 -21.16 12.82
C MET A 38 -10.42 -21.04 12.03
N THR A 39 -10.95 -22.16 11.51
CA THR A 39 -12.27 -22.18 10.84
C THR A 39 -13.39 -21.84 11.82
N GLU A 40 -13.34 -22.43 13.02
CA GLU A 40 -14.29 -22.14 14.09
C GLU A 40 -14.21 -20.68 14.55
N LEU A 41 -13.00 -20.15 14.70
CA LEU A 41 -12.76 -18.75 15.08
C LEU A 41 -13.40 -17.77 14.08
N TYR A 42 -13.29 -18.06 12.78
CA TYR A 42 -13.81 -17.19 11.72
C TYR A 42 -15.22 -17.52 11.25
N ARG A 43 -15.89 -18.51 11.85
CA ARG A 43 -17.27 -18.89 11.55
C ARG A 43 -18.25 -17.69 11.48
N PRO A 44 -18.19 -16.66 12.36
CA PRO A 44 -19.09 -15.52 12.27
C PRO A 44 -18.98 -14.72 10.96
N LEU A 45 -17.82 -14.75 10.29
CA LEU A 45 -17.62 -14.09 9.00
C LEU A 45 -18.21 -14.87 7.82
N PHE A 46 -18.54 -16.16 8.00
CA PHE A 46 -19.20 -16.97 6.98
C PHE A 46 -20.60 -16.43 6.63
N LEU A 47 -21.27 -15.78 7.59
CA LEU A 47 -22.55 -15.09 7.37
C LEU A 47 -22.42 -13.94 6.35
N ASN A 48 -21.21 -13.39 6.18
CA ASN A 48 -20.89 -12.36 5.20
C ASN A 48 -20.26 -12.94 3.93
N GLU A 49 -20.30 -14.26 3.73
CA GLU A 49 -19.68 -14.99 2.61
C GLU A 49 -18.20 -14.63 2.39
N THR A 50 -17.50 -14.26 3.47
CA THR A 50 -16.10 -13.84 3.42
C THR A 50 -15.22 -15.03 3.05
N PRO A 51 -14.44 -14.97 1.96
CA PRO A 51 -13.54 -16.06 1.59
C PRO A 51 -12.42 -16.24 2.61
N ILE A 52 -12.18 -17.49 3.03
CA ILE A 52 -11.03 -17.87 3.87
C ILE A 52 -10.06 -18.70 3.01
N LEU A 53 -8.84 -18.18 2.83
CA LEU A 53 -7.77 -18.85 2.11
C LEU A 53 -6.84 -19.55 3.11
N PHE A 54 -6.89 -20.88 3.13
CA PHE A 54 -5.88 -21.70 3.82
C PHE A 54 -4.70 -22.00 2.90
N THR A 55 -3.48 -21.85 3.41
CA THR A 55 -2.23 -22.12 2.68
C THR A 55 -1.09 -22.47 3.66
N ALA A 56 0.12 -22.70 3.15
CA ALA A 56 1.31 -22.93 3.97
C ALA A 56 1.74 -21.64 4.71
N ARG A 57 2.39 -21.78 5.86
CA ARG A 57 2.76 -20.63 6.72
C ARG A 57 3.57 -19.56 6.00
N ARG A 58 4.67 -19.98 5.34
CA ARG A 58 5.55 -19.08 4.57
C ARG A 58 4.83 -18.41 3.41
N THR A 59 3.90 -19.11 2.77
CA THR A 59 3.08 -18.54 1.69
C THR A 59 2.15 -17.45 2.23
N SER A 60 1.51 -17.66 3.37
CA SER A 60 0.67 -16.64 4.04
C SER A 60 1.48 -15.38 4.40
N GLU A 61 2.68 -15.55 4.96
CA GLU A 61 3.60 -14.45 5.27
C GLU A 61 3.96 -13.65 4.00
N LEU A 62 4.31 -14.35 2.92
CA LEU A 62 4.68 -13.69 1.66
C LEU A 62 3.48 -12.98 1.00
N ILE A 63 2.26 -13.52 1.10
CA ILE A 63 1.04 -12.87 0.58
C ILE A 63 0.88 -11.47 1.19
N LYS A 64 1.18 -11.28 2.48
CA LYS A 64 1.10 -9.96 3.13
C LYS A 64 2.05 -8.95 2.48
N TYR A 65 3.33 -9.31 2.37
CA TYR A 65 4.34 -8.44 1.77
C TYR A 65 4.05 -8.16 0.29
N ALA A 66 3.68 -9.18 -0.48
CA ALA A 66 3.36 -9.04 -1.89
C ALA A 66 2.15 -8.13 -2.13
N ALA A 67 1.09 -8.26 -1.31
CA ALA A 67 -0.08 -7.40 -1.40
C ALA A 67 0.27 -5.92 -1.14
N ASN A 68 0.99 -5.63 -0.05
CA ASN A 68 1.38 -4.26 0.29
C ASN A 68 2.35 -3.66 -0.74
N ALA A 69 3.30 -4.46 -1.24
CA ALA A 69 4.19 -4.04 -2.31
C ALA A 69 3.43 -3.71 -3.60
N PHE A 70 2.45 -4.53 -3.99
CA PHE A 70 1.66 -4.25 -5.20
C PHE A 70 0.80 -2.98 -5.06
N LEU A 71 0.26 -2.71 -3.88
CA LEU A 71 -0.45 -1.44 -3.63
C LEU A 71 0.50 -0.24 -3.73
N ALA A 72 1.72 -0.35 -3.22
CA ALA A 72 2.76 0.68 -3.37
C ALA A 72 3.16 0.89 -4.84
N VAL A 73 3.25 -0.19 -5.63
CA VAL A 73 3.47 -0.13 -7.09
C VAL A 73 2.36 0.67 -7.76
N LYS A 74 1.08 0.38 -7.47
CA LYS A 74 -0.04 1.11 -8.08
C LYS A 74 0.00 2.61 -7.80
N ILE A 75 0.29 3.00 -6.55
CA ILE A 75 0.42 4.41 -6.16
C ILE A 75 1.58 5.06 -6.90
N THR A 76 2.73 4.40 -6.93
CA THR A 76 3.94 4.97 -7.54
C THR A 76 3.80 5.09 -9.06
N PHE A 77 3.21 4.09 -9.69
CA PHE A 77 2.91 4.11 -11.12
C PHE A 77 2.02 5.30 -11.50
N ILE A 78 0.89 5.51 -10.81
CA ILE A 78 -0.01 6.62 -11.15
C ILE A 78 0.63 7.99 -10.84
N ASN A 79 1.53 8.02 -9.86
CA ASN A 79 2.33 9.17 -9.51
C ASN A 79 3.29 9.57 -10.65
N GLU A 80 4.03 8.62 -11.23
CA GLU A 80 4.87 8.89 -12.41
C GLU A 80 4.04 9.33 -13.63
N MET A 81 2.85 8.73 -13.82
CA MET A 81 1.91 9.19 -14.85
C MET A 81 1.44 10.62 -14.61
N ALA A 82 1.31 11.07 -13.36
CA ALA A 82 0.99 12.46 -13.05
C ALA A 82 2.10 13.41 -13.52
N ASP A 83 3.36 13.08 -13.25
CA ASP A 83 4.49 13.90 -13.67
C ASP A 83 4.64 13.92 -15.20
N LEU A 84 4.32 12.81 -15.87
CA LEU A 84 4.25 12.80 -17.34
C LEU A 84 3.08 13.67 -17.84
N CYS A 85 1.90 13.55 -17.24
CA CYS A 85 0.71 14.34 -17.58
C CYS A 85 0.99 15.85 -17.51
N GLU A 86 1.70 16.30 -16.46
CA GLU A 86 2.13 17.70 -16.32
C GLU A 86 2.99 18.19 -17.50
N LYS A 87 3.87 17.33 -18.02
CA LYS A 87 4.78 17.68 -19.13
C LYS A 87 4.10 17.66 -20.49
N VAL A 88 3.11 16.79 -20.69
CA VAL A 88 2.43 16.60 -21.99
C VAL A 88 1.08 17.31 -22.08
N GLY A 89 0.65 17.98 -21.01
CA GLY A 89 -0.65 18.66 -20.96
C GLY A 89 -1.85 17.72 -20.83
N ALA A 90 -1.66 16.53 -20.24
CA ALA A 90 -2.74 15.57 -19.99
C ALA A 90 -3.29 15.68 -18.57
N ASN A 91 -4.45 15.06 -18.31
CA ASN A 91 -5.10 15.03 -17.00
C ASN A 91 -4.95 13.65 -16.33
N VAL A 92 -4.17 13.58 -15.24
CA VAL A 92 -3.95 12.31 -14.53
C VAL A 92 -5.22 11.71 -13.93
N GLN A 93 -6.21 12.52 -13.57
CA GLN A 93 -7.48 12.02 -13.03
C GLN A 93 -8.29 11.29 -14.11
N GLU A 94 -8.24 11.79 -15.35
CA GLU A 94 -8.84 11.12 -16.50
C GLU A 94 -8.09 9.85 -16.89
N VAL A 95 -6.76 9.87 -16.86
CA VAL A 95 -5.92 8.68 -17.09
C VAL A 95 -6.22 7.60 -16.04
N SER A 96 -6.21 7.96 -14.75
CA SER A 96 -6.54 7.07 -13.63
C SER A 96 -7.93 6.45 -13.81
N ARG A 97 -8.94 7.27 -14.11
CA ARG A 97 -10.30 6.80 -14.39
C ARG A 97 -10.33 5.87 -15.59
N GLY A 98 -9.67 6.24 -16.69
CA GLY A 98 -9.65 5.49 -17.94
C GLY A 98 -9.09 4.08 -17.75
N ILE A 99 -7.90 3.95 -17.14
CA ILE A 99 -7.31 2.63 -16.88
C ILE A 99 -8.06 1.86 -15.78
N GLY A 100 -8.64 2.56 -14.80
CA GLY A 100 -9.37 1.94 -13.70
C GLY A 100 -10.73 1.35 -14.09
N LEU A 101 -11.28 1.71 -15.26
CA LEU A 101 -12.48 1.08 -15.82
C LEU A 101 -12.22 -0.36 -16.28
N ASP A 102 -10.96 -0.72 -16.55
CA ASP A 102 -10.57 -2.10 -16.86
C ASP A 102 -10.62 -2.95 -15.58
N GLY A 103 -11.46 -3.99 -15.58
CA GLY A 103 -11.62 -4.91 -14.46
C GLY A 103 -10.34 -5.67 -14.08
N ARG A 104 -9.37 -5.78 -14.99
CA ARG A 104 -8.05 -6.38 -14.73
C ARG A 104 -7.15 -5.49 -13.88
N ILE A 105 -7.38 -4.18 -13.89
CA ILE A 105 -6.60 -3.17 -13.15
C ILE A 105 -7.33 -2.72 -11.88
N GLY A 106 -8.62 -2.41 -12.03
CA GLY A 106 -9.49 -1.90 -10.98
C GLY A 106 -9.20 -0.46 -10.53
N LYS A 107 -10.24 0.19 -10.00
CA LYS A 107 -10.28 1.64 -9.70
C LYS A 107 -9.50 2.08 -8.45
N LYS A 108 -9.24 1.16 -7.51
CA LYS A 108 -8.65 1.51 -6.20
C LYS A 108 -7.13 1.71 -6.31
N PHE A 109 -6.57 2.53 -5.43
CA PHE A 109 -5.12 2.82 -5.34
C PHE A 109 -4.52 3.45 -6.61
N LEU A 110 -5.32 4.26 -7.31
CA LEU A 110 -4.89 5.02 -8.50
C LEU A 110 -5.07 6.54 -8.29
N ASN A 111 -4.87 7.02 -7.06
CA ASN A 111 -4.92 8.44 -6.76
C ASN A 111 -3.49 8.98 -6.70
N ALA A 112 -3.12 9.83 -7.67
CA ALA A 112 -1.84 10.52 -7.63
C ALA A 112 -1.80 11.53 -6.45
N GLY A 113 -0.62 11.72 -5.86
CA GLY A 113 -0.41 12.57 -4.70
C GLY A 113 1.07 12.82 -4.40
N PRO A 114 1.43 13.26 -3.19
CA PRO A 114 2.82 13.58 -2.82
C PRO A 114 3.73 12.36 -2.59
N GLY A 115 3.17 11.14 -2.67
CA GLY A 115 3.82 9.89 -2.32
C GLY A 115 2.97 9.10 -1.32
N TYR A 116 3.31 7.84 -1.10
CA TYR A 116 2.78 7.07 0.02
C TYR A 116 3.67 7.22 1.26
N GLY A 117 3.07 7.03 2.43
CA GLY A 117 3.75 6.96 3.72
C GLY A 117 3.01 6.06 4.70
N GLY A 118 3.14 6.36 5.99
CA GLY A 118 2.53 5.59 7.07
C GLY A 118 3.34 4.37 7.46
N SER A 119 2.91 3.69 8.51
CA SER A 119 3.71 2.62 9.10
C SER A 119 3.80 1.33 8.27
N CYS A 120 2.92 1.09 7.29
CA CYS A 120 2.83 -0.21 6.61
C CYS A 120 3.62 -0.31 5.29
N PHE A 121 3.38 0.56 4.31
CA PHE A 121 4.00 0.39 2.99
C PHE A 121 5.53 0.56 2.98
N PRO A 122 6.11 1.60 3.60
CA PRO A 122 7.56 1.80 3.63
C PRO A 122 8.27 0.64 4.31
N LYS A 123 7.82 0.22 5.50
CA LYS A 123 8.45 -0.90 6.22
C LYS A 123 8.34 -2.22 5.45
N ASP A 124 7.17 -2.50 4.86
CA ASP A 124 6.93 -3.80 4.23
C ASP A 124 7.64 -3.91 2.89
N THR A 125 7.70 -2.82 2.11
CA THR A 125 8.47 -2.79 0.86
C THR A 125 9.98 -2.91 1.11
N LEU A 126 10.51 -2.21 2.13
CA LEU A 126 11.92 -2.33 2.54
C LEU A 126 12.25 -3.73 3.09
N ALA A 127 11.37 -4.31 3.91
CA ALA A 127 11.57 -5.66 4.43
C ALA A 127 11.52 -6.72 3.33
N LEU A 128 10.61 -6.59 2.36
CA LEU A 128 10.51 -7.49 1.22
C LEU A 128 11.75 -7.41 0.34
N THR A 129 12.19 -6.21 -0.04
CA THR A 129 13.38 -5.99 -0.88
C THR A 129 14.64 -6.50 -0.18
N LYS A 130 14.80 -6.23 1.13
CA LYS A 130 15.90 -6.79 1.92
C LYS A 130 15.89 -8.32 1.94
N THR A 131 14.75 -8.93 2.24
CA THR A 131 14.59 -10.39 2.25
C THR A 131 14.91 -10.98 0.87
N ALA A 132 14.37 -10.40 -0.20
CA ALA A 132 14.60 -10.83 -1.57
C ALA A 132 16.09 -10.82 -1.94
N ASN A 133 16.82 -9.78 -1.54
CA ASN A 133 18.26 -9.68 -1.75
C ASN A 133 19.05 -10.71 -0.94
N ASP A 134 18.68 -10.97 0.31
CA ASP A 134 19.34 -11.98 1.16
C ASP A 134 19.20 -13.40 0.58
N TYR A 135 18.15 -13.67 -0.20
CA TYR A 135 17.94 -14.92 -0.93
C TYR A 135 18.42 -14.89 -2.39
N ASN A 136 19.16 -13.86 -2.82
CA ASN A 136 19.64 -13.69 -4.20
C ASN A 136 18.52 -13.71 -5.27
N SER A 137 17.33 -13.19 -4.94
CA SER A 137 16.17 -13.10 -5.82
C SER A 137 15.58 -11.68 -5.82
N PRO A 138 16.32 -10.66 -6.30
CA PRO A 138 15.92 -9.26 -6.19
C PRO A 138 14.58 -8.94 -6.86
N VAL A 139 13.75 -8.15 -6.18
CA VAL A 139 12.41 -7.71 -6.64
C VAL A 139 12.48 -6.30 -7.24
N ARG A 140 13.19 -6.17 -8.36
CA ARG A 140 13.58 -4.88 -8.98
C ARG A 140 12.45 -3.85 -9.13
N ILE A 141 11.23 -4.29 -9.45
CA ILE A 141 10.07 -3.39 -9.56
C ILE A 141 9.80 -2.69 -8.22
N VAL A 142 9.87 -3.43 -7.11
CA VAL A 142 9.63 -2.90 -5.77
C VAL A 142 10.80 -2.01 -5.33
N ASP A 143 12.04 -2.37 -5.68
CA ASP A 143 13.22 -1.53 -5.42
C ASP A 143 13.04 -0.13 -6.05
N THR A 144 12.68 -0.08 -7.34
CA THR A 144 12.40 1.18 -8.04
C THR A 144 11.24 1.94 -7.41
N VAL A 145 10.18 1.25 -6.97
CA VAL A 145 9.04 1.89 -6.29
C VAL A 145 9.46 2.62 -5.02
N VAL A 146 10.34 2.02 -4.22
CA VAL A 146 10.87 2.63 -3.00
C VAL A 146 11.67 3.89 -3.34
N GLU A 147 12.55 3.82 -4.33
CA GLU A 147 13.39 4.95 -4.76
C GLU A 147 12.56 6.11 -5.31
N VAL A 148 11.61 5.83 -6.21
CA VAL A 148 10.74 6.84 -6.82
C VAL A 148 9.85 7.52 -5.77
N ASN A 149 9.30 6.76 -4.81
CA ASN A 149 8.49 7.35 -3.75
C ASN A 149 9.30 8.30 -2.86
N ALA A 150 10.54 7.92 -2.51
CA ALA A 150 11.44 8.77 -1.73
C ALA A 150 11.83 10.05 -2.48
N ALA A 151 12.11 9.96 -3.79
CA ALA A 151 12.40 11.11 -4.64
C ALA A 151 11.18 12.05 -4.76
N ARG A 152 9.98 11.49 -4.91
CA ARG A 152 8.74 12.27 -5.04
C ARG A 152 8.45 13.14 -3.83
N LYS A 153 8.62 12.59 -2.61
CA LYS A 153 8.44 13.36 -1.36
C LYS A 153 9.33 14.62 -1.34
N LYS A 154 10.57 14.50 -1.82
CA LYS A 154 11.51 15.64 -1.93
C LYS A 154 11.10 16.60 -3.04
N ALA A 155 10.76 16.08 -4.22
CA ALA A 155 10.36 16.86 -5.38
C ALA A 155 9.12 17.74 -5.11
N MET A 156 8.28 17.37 -4.14
CA MET A 156 7.16 18.22 -3.75
C MET A 156 7.59 19.58 -3.18
N ALA A 157 8.69 19.61 -2.41
CA ALA A 157 9.24 20.87 -1.93
C ALA A 157 9.75 21.72 -3.11
N ASP A 158 10.40 21.09 -4.09
CA ASP A 158 10.91 21.77 -5.28
C ASP A 158 9.78 22.39 -6.11
N LYS A 159 8.62 21.69 -6.23
CA LYS A 159 7.43 22.24 -6.90
C LYS A 159 6.91 23.51 -6.20
N VAL A 160 6.89 23.52 -4.87
CA VAL A 160 6.49 24.72 -4.09
C VAL A 160 7.49 25.87 -4.31
N ILE A 161 8.79 25.58 -4.27
CA ILE A 161 9.84 26.59 -4.50
C ILE A 161 9.71 27.18 -5.91
N ALA A 162 9.53 26.34 -6.92
CA ALA A 162 9.35 26.77 -8.31
C ALA A 162 8.11 27.65 -8.47
N ALA A 163 6.96 27.24 -7.90
CA ALA A 163 5.72 28.03 -7.92
C ALA A 163 5.86 29.40 -7.25
N MET A 164 6.79 29.53 -6.29
CA MET A 164 7.09 30.78 -5.57
C MET A 164 8.18 31.63 -6.23
N GLY A 165 8.58 31.30 -7.47
CA GLY A 165 9.56 32.04 -8.26
C GLY A 165 11.02 31.61 -8.02
N GLY A 166 11.25 30.42 -7.45
CA GLY A 166 12.59 29.85 -7.27
C GLY A 166 13.26 30.15 -5.93
N ASP A 167 12.68 30.99 -5.08
CA ASP A 167 13.18 31.25 -3.72
C ASP A 167 12.03 31.40 -2.71
N VAL A 168 12.22 30.80 -1.54
CA VAL A 168 11.29 30.81 -0.40
C VAL A 168 11.94 31.30 0.90
N LYS A 169 13.20 31.77 0.85
CA LYS A 169 13.90 32.28 2.03
C LYS A 169 13.13 33.46 2.66
N GLY A 170 12.88 33.37 3.96
CA GLY A 170 12.14 34.40 4.71
C GLY A 170 10.62 34.41 4.46
N LYS A 171 10.08 33.50 3.64
CA LYS A 171 8.63 33.35 3.44
C LYS A 171 8.03 32.42 4.49
N THR A 172 6.78 32.65 4.85
CA THR A 172 5.99 31.75 5.70
C THR A 172 5.16 30.82 4.81
N ILE A 173 5.27 29.50 5.03
CA ILE A 173 4.50 28.49 4.31
C ILE A 173 3.53 27.81 5.28
N GLY A 174 2.24 27.85 4.98
CA GLY A 174 1.23 27.10 5.71
C GLY A 174 1.15 25.65 5.22
N VAL A 175 1.13 24.69 6.14
CA VAL A 175 0.98 23.25 5.83
C VAL A 175 -0.36 22.77 6.37
N LEU A 176 -1.25 22.36 5.47
CA LEU A 176 -2.57 21.82 5.81
C LEU A 176 -2.57 20.31 5.55
N GLY A 177 -2.65 19.53 6.63
CA GLY A 177 -2.51 18.07 6.59
C GLY A 177 -1.11 17.64 6.99
N LEU A 178 -1.01 17.01 8.17
CA LEU A 178 0.25 16.52 8.73
C LEU A 178 0.32 14.99 8.68
N ALA A 179 -0.78 14.31 9.04
CA ALA A 179 -0.84 12.85 9.03
C ALA A 179 -0.64 12.28 7.61
N PHE A 180 -0.13 11.05 7.52
CA PHE A 180 0.19 10.44 6.22
C PHE A 180 -1.05 10.16 5.35
N LYS A 181 -2.25 10.15 5.96
CA LYS A 181 -3.54 10.06 5.26
C LYS A 181 -4.67 10.66 6.10
N GLN A 182 -5.82 10.86 5.47
CA GLN A 182 -7.05 11.28 6.15
C GLN A 182 -7.51 10.28 7.24
N ASN A 183 -8.14 10.80 8.29
CA ASN A 183 -8.75 10.05 9.40
C ASN A 183 -7.78 9.25 10.29
N THR A 184 -6.56 9.75 10.48
CA THR A 184 -5.59 9.25 11.47
C THR A 184 -4.70 10.40 11.95
N ASP A 185 -4.15 10.28 13.15
CA ASP A 185 -3.11 11.14 13.71
C ASP A 185 -1.69 10.58 13.49
N ASP A 186 -1.56 9.44 12.81
CA ASP A 186 -0.27 8.81 12.54
C ASP A 186 0.59 9.66 11.59
N MET A 187 1.78 10.01 12.07
CA MET A 187 2.79 10.83 11.41
C MET A 187 4.01 10.02 10.94
N ARG A 188 4.00 8.69 11.11
CA ARG A 188 5.17 7.85 10.81
C ARG A 188 5.46 7.82 9.30
N ASP A 189 6.77 7.80 9.00
CA ASP A 189 7.48 7.77 7.70
C ASP A 189 8.08 9.10 7.22
#